data_AF-A0A524CEJ8-F1
#
_entry.id   AF-A0A524CEJ8-F1
#
_cell.length_a   1.000
_cell.length_b   1.000
_cell.length_c   1.000
_cell.angle_alpha   90.00
_cell.angle_beta   90.00
_cell.angle_gamma   90.00
#
_symmetry.space_group_name_H-M   'P 1'
#
loop_
_entity.id
_entity.type
_entity.pdbx_description
1 polymer ?
#
loop_
_entity_poly.entity_id
_entity_poly.type
_entity_poly.pdbx_seq_one_letter_code
_entity_poly.pdbx_strand_id
1 'polypeptide(L)'
;MMAHANQKPPSPKTVALNVKKTLKEPILRVLLERSSLTETQLETLLIDLVVEDVVDESIAYEDKAALRSRERSRSLGVSRGAFNRTLHQARRNVTRGIYTMLLLAYLDLFDFNIFRPFEEVAGKIRGYRSIRDVLAGRVELSAEDLESYRTAERTILSAVEELTSPLVLKSEASKKQAD
;
A
#
# COMPACT_ATOMS: atom_id res chain seq x y z
N MET A 1 21.77 -12.29 -25.92
CA MET A 1 22.35 -11.49 -24.82
C MET A 1 21.96 -10.03 -25.04
N MET A 2 20.83 -9.62 -24.46
CA MET A 2 20.41 -8.22 -24.47
C MET A 2 21.03 -7.55 -23.22
N ALA A 3 21.79 -6.48 -23.44
CA ALA A 3 22.44 -5.74 -22.37
C ALA A 3 21.40 -5.10 -21.45
N HIS A 4 21.31 -5.57 -20.21
CA HIS A 4 20.62 -4.84 -19.15
C HIS A 4 21.38 -3.52 -18.93
N ALA A 5 20.71 -2.42 -19.25
CA ALA A 5 21.19 -1.08 -18.95
C ALA A 5 21.51 -0.99 -17.46
N ASN A 6 22.78 -0.77 -17.14
CA ASN A 6 23.30 -0.54 -15.81
C ASN A 6 22.80 0.83 -15.31
N GLN A 7 21.57 0.89 -14.79
CA GLN A 7 21.07 2.06 -14.09
C GLN A 7 21.64 2.04 -12.66
N LYS A 8 22.44 3.05 -12.32
CA LYS A 8 22.90 3.28 -10.95
C LYS A 8 21.70 3.25 -9.98
N PRO A 9 21.78 2.57 -8.83
CA PRO A 9 20.67 2.49 -7.89
C PRO A 9 20.16 3.90 -7.53
N PRO A 10 18.85 4.11 -7.47
CA PRO A 10 18.28 5.43 -7.24
C PRO A 10 18.75 5.98 -5.88
N SER A 11 19.06 7.27 -5.82
CA SER A 11 19.49 7.89 -4.57
C SER A 11 18.37 7.79 -3.50
N PRO A 12 18.70 7.72 -2.20
CA PRO A 12 17.68 7.66 -1.14
C PRO A 12 16.67 8.82 -1.18
N LYS A 13 17.11 10.00 -1.64
CA LYS A 13 16.21 11.16 -1.86
C LYS A 13 15.22 10.92 -3.01
N THR A 14 15.67 10.28 -4.08
CA THR A 14 14.81 9.88 -5.21
C THR A 14 13.77 8.85 -4.75
N VAL A 15 14.18 7.90 -3.92
CA VAL A 15 13.28 6.90 -3.30
C VAL A 15 12.21 7.60 -2.46
N ALA A 16 12.59 8.53 -1.58
CA ALA A 16 11.64 9.28 -0.75
C ALA A 16 10.64 10.09 -1.58
N LEU A 17 11.09 10.72 -2.68
CA LEU A 17 10.21 11.41 -3.61
C LEU A 17 9.23 10.47 -4.30
N ASN A 18 9.67 9.26 -4.67
CA ASN A 18 8.82 8.25 -5.29
C ASN A 18 7.79 7.71 -4.29
N VAL A 19 8.16 7.50 -3.02
CA VAL A 19 7.21 7.16 -1.94
C VAL A 19 6.11 8.22 -1.86
N LYS A 20 6.49 9.50 -1.84
CA LYS A 20 5.51 10.60 -1.77
C LYS A 20 4.59 10.70 -2.99
N LYS A 21 5.11 10.40 -4.20
CA LYS A 21 4.27 10.31 -5.40
C LYS A 21 3.28 9.16 -5.29
N THR A 22 3.75 8.00 -4.83
CA THR A 22 2.95 6.79 -4.65
C THR A 22 1.79 7.04 -3.67
N LEU A 23 2.02 7.74 -2.56
CA LEU A 23 0.99 8.11 -1.57
C LEU A 23 -0.19 8.92 -2.14
N LYS A 24 -0.03 9.54 -3.32
CA LYS A 24 -1.08 10.30 -4.00
C LYS A 24 -1.87 9.48 -5.01
N GLU A 25 -1.52 8.22 -5.20
CA GLU A 25 -2.21 7.35 -6.15
C GLU A 25 -3.64 7.06 -5.69
N PRO A 26 -4.64 7.09 -6.59
CA PRO A 26 -6.04 6.98 -6.20
C PRO A 26 -6.38 5.71 -5.42
N ILE A 27 -5.91 4.56 -5.90
CA ILE A 27 -6.14 3.26 -5.25
C ILE A 27 -5.46 3.22 -3.88
N LEU A 28 -4.20 3.69 -3.78
CA LEU A 28 -3.50 3.70 -2.50
C LEU A 28 -4.19 4.63 -1.50
N ARG A 29 -4.66 5.79 -1.95
CA ARG A 29 -5.37 6.74 -1.12
C ARG A 29 -6.67 6.14 -0.56
N VAL A 30 -7.48 5.49 -1.38
CA VAL A 30 -8.71 4.82 -0.92
C VAL A 30 -8.39 3.72 0.10
N LEU A 31 -7.38 2.89 -0.17
CA LEU A 31 -6.95 1.85 0.76
C LEU A 31 -6.45 2.45 2.08
N LEU A 32 -5.68 3.54 2.02
CA LEU A 32 -5.12 4.22 3.19
C LEU A 32 -6.23 4.84 4.05
N GLU A 33 -7.18 5.56 3.43
CA GLU A 33 -8.33 6.20 4.09
C GLU A 33 -9.19 5.21 4.89
N ARG A 34 -9.21 3.94 4.49
CA ARG A 34 -9.97 2.85 5.14
C ARG A 34 -9.12 1.94 6.02
N SER A 35 -7.81 2.17 6.10
CA SER A 35 -6.88 1.32 6.85
C SER A 35 -6.69 1.77 8.30
N SER A 36 -5.98 0.95 9.09
CA SER A 36 -5.53 1.30 10.44
C SER A 36 -4.26 2.18 10.46
N LEU A 37 -3.77 2.61 9.30
CA LEU A 37 -2.54 3.40 9.16
C LEU A 37 -2.87 4.84 8.78
N THR A 38 -2.14 5.80 9.35
CA THR A 38 -2.12 7.18 8.84
C THR A 38 -1.13 7.31 7.68
N GLU A 39 -1.27 8.33 6.83
CA GLU A 39 -0.30 8.62 5.75
C GLU A 39 1.13 8.73 6.30
N THR A 40 1.27 9.45 7.41
CA THR A 40 2.48 9.63 8.21
C THR A 40 3.08 8.29 8.66
N GLN A 41 2.26 7.31 9.04
CA GLN A 41 2.70 5.96 9.41
C GLN A 41 3.11 5.13 8.20
N LEU A 42 2.33 5.18 7.12
CA LEU A 42 2.62 4.47 5.88
C LEU A 42 3.91 4.98 5.22
N GLU A 43 4.11 6.30 5.12
CA GLU A 43 5.34 6.91 4.61
C GLU A 43 6.57 6.42 5.39
N THR A 44 6.47 6.42 6.73
CA THR A 44 7.56 5.96 7.60
C THR A 44 7.90 4.50 7.36
N LEU A 45 6.88 3.64 7.22
CA LEU A 45 7.06 2.22 6.95
C LEU A 45 7.69 1.97 5.58
N LEU A 46 7.23 2.69 4.55
CA LEU A 46 7.78 2.57 3.19
C LEU A 46 9.23 3.04 3.13
N ILE A 47 9.59 4.15 3.80
CA ILE A 47 10.98 4.59 3.91
C ILE A 47 11.83 3.52 4.61
N ASP A 48 11.33 2.95 5.71
CA ASP A 48 12.08 1.96 6.48
C ASP A 48 12.41 0.69 5.68
N LEU A 49 11.45 0.23 4.86
CA LEU A 49 11.58 -0.98 4.04
C LEU A 49 12.32 -0.72 2.72
N VAL A 50 11.89 0.29 1.95
CA VAL A 50 12.39 0.50 0.58
C VAL A 50 13.82 1.07 0.57
N VAL A 51 14.21 1.82 1.60
CA VAL A 51 15.57 2.37 1.66
C VAL A 51 16.61 1.29 1.96
N GLU A 52 16.24 0.26 2.74
CA GLU A 52 17.10 -0.93 2.94
C GLU A 52 17.20 -1.79 1.68
N ASP A 53 16.14 -1.88 0.88
CA ASP A 53 16.17 -2.65 -0.38
C ASP A 53 16.99 -1.96 -1.49
N VAL A 54 17.11 -0.63 -1.46
CA VAL A 54 17.78 0.16 -2.52
C VAL A 54 19.26 0.40 -2.23
N VAL A 55 19.62 0.49 -0.96
CA VAL A 55 21.01 0.66 -0.54
C VAL A 55 21.45 -0.68 0.01
N ASP A 56 22.40 -1.30 -0.69
CA ASP A 56 22.96 -2.63 -0.40
C ASP A 56 23.77 -2.67 0.94
N GLU A 57 23.41 -1.80 1.88
CA GLU A 57 24.00 -1.59 3.19
C GLU A 57 22.93 -1.09 4.17
N SER A 58 23.08 -1.44 5.46
CA SER A 58 22.17 -0.96 6.51
C SER A 58 22.31 0.56 6.70
N ILE A 59 21.24 1.31 6.41
CA ILE A 59 21.19 2.76 6.64
C ILE A 59 20.82 3.08 8.08
N ALA A 60 21.53 4.04 8.69
CA ALA A 60 21.22 4.52 10.03
C ALA A 60 19.81 5.15 10.11
N TYR A 61 19.13 4.98 11.24
CA TYR A 61 17.78 5.53 11.44
C TYR A 61 17.75 7.06 11.34
N GLU A 62 18.84 7.74 11.65
CA GLU A 62 19.03 9.17 11.41
C GLU A 62 18.84 9.54 9.94
N ASP A 63 19.46 8.79 9.04
CA ASP A 63 19.40 9.04 7.61
C ASP A 63 18.01 8.69 7.06
N LYS A 64 17.39 7.61 7.55
CA LYS A 64 15.98 7.31 7.24
C LYS A 64 15.05 8.42 7.72
N ALA A 65 15.28 8.96 8.92
CA ALA A 65 14.50 10.06 9.47
C ALA A 65 14.65 11.35 8.65
N ALA A 66 15.82 11.58 8.06
CA ALA A 66 16.09 12.71 7.18
C ALA A 66 15.29 12.66 5.86
N LEU A 67 14.87 11.47 5.42
CA LEU A 67 14.10 11.27 4.19
C LEU A 67 12.60 11.51 4.34
N ARG A 68 12.10 11.50 5.57
CA ARG A 68 10.67 11.54 5.87
C ARG A 68 10.10 12.95 5.75
N SER A 69 8.92 13.11 5.13
CA SER A 69 8.29 14.42 4.97
C SER A 69 7.86 15.02 6.31
N ARG A 70 8.08 16.32 6.49
CA ARG A 70 7.46 17.05 7.60
C ARG A 70 6.03 17.43 7.21
N GLU A 71 5.09 17.12 8.08
CA GLU A 71 3.68 17.47 7.89
C GLU A 71 3.55 18.99 7.63
N ARG A 72 2.83 19.35 6.55
CA ARG A 72 2.62 20.75 6.09
C ARG A 72 3.88 21.49 5.61
N SER A 73 5.01 20.81 5.38
CA SER A 73 6.21 21.43 4.82
C SER A 73 6.68 20.75 3.53
N ARG A 74 7.33 21.52 2.65
CA ARG A 74 8.11 20.98 1.53
C ARG A 74 9.49 20.48 1.95
N SER A 75 9.90 20.72 3.21
CA SER A 75 11.15 20.22 3.76
C SER A 75 11.04 18.77 4.23
N LEU A 76 12.14 18.04 4.04
CA LEU A 76 12.33 16.69 4.56
C LEU A 76 12.97 16.76 5.95
N GLY A 77 12.84 15.65 6.68
CA GLY A 77 13.60 15.39 7.89
C GLY A 77 12.79 15.59 9.16
N VAL A 78 12.68 14.51 9.94
CA VAL A 78 12.24 14.52 11.33
C VAL A 78 13.37 14.06 12.24
N SER A 79 13.21 14.20 13.56
CA SER A 79 14.17 13.61 14.49
C SER A 79 14.08 12.08 14.45
N ARG A 80 15.20 11.40 14.72
CA ARG A 80 15.24 9.93 14.87
C ARG A 80 14.19 9.42 15.86
N GLY A 81 14.02 10.11 16.98
CA GLY A 81 13.01 9.75 17.98
C GLY A 81 11.58 9.86 17.44
N ALA A 82 11.26 10.88 16.65
CA ALA A 82 9.95 11.01 16.01
C ALA A 82 9.73 9.91 14.96
N PHE A 83 10.73 9.64 14.13
CA PHE A 83 10.69 8.56 13.14
C PHE A 83 10.40 7.20 13.81
N ASN A 84 11.20 6.83 14.81
CA ASN A 84 11.10 5.54 15.49
C ASN A 84 9.76 5.36 16.21
N ARG A 85 9.24 6.41 16.84
CA ARG A 85 7.90 6.36 17.46
C ARG A 85 6.81 6.11 16.41
N THR A 86 6.85 6.81 15.27
CA THR A 86 5.87 6.58 14.20
C THR A 86 6.01 5.17 13.61
N LEU A 87 7.24 4.70 13.38
CA LEU A 87 7.49 3.36 12.85
C LEU A 87 6.93 2.27 13.78
N HIS A 88 7.16 2.42 15.08
CA HIS A 88 6.61 1.51 16.08
C HIS A 88 5.07 1.51 16.10
N GLN A 89 4.45 2.69 15.98
CA GLN A 89 2.99 2.80 15.86
C GLN A 89 2.47 2.12 14.59
N ALA A 90 3.12 2.33 13.45
CA ALA A 90 2.75 1.71 12.18
C ALA A 90 2.80 0.17 12.29
N ARG A 91 3.94 -0.37 12.75
CA ARG A 91 4.12 -1.82 12.96
C ARG A 91 3.07 -2.38 13.92
N ARG A 92 2.83 -1.73 15.05
CA ARG A 92 1.81 -2.14 16.03
C ARG A 92 0.40 -2.17 15.43
N ASN A 93 0.04 -1.20 14.59
CA ASN A 93 -1.28 -1.16 13.96
C ASN A 93 -1.43 -2.29 12.93
N VAL A 94 -0.41 -2.56 12.11
CA VAL A 94 -0.40 -3.71 11.18
C VAL A 94 -0.54 -5.02 11.95
N THR A 95 0.28 -5.24 12.98
CA THR A 95 0.24 -6.43 13.81
C THR A 95 -1.15 -6.63 14.40
N ARG A 96 -1.77 -5.58 14.96
CA ARG A 96 -3.13 -5.66 15.49
C ARG A 96 -4.16 -6.07 14.44
N GLY A 97 -4.09 -5.50 13.24
CA GLY A 97 -4.99 -5.90 12.14
C GLY A 97 -4.89 -7.40 11.85
N ILE A 98 -3.68 -7.95 11.78
CA ILE A 98 -3.44 -9.39 11.57
C ILE A 98 -4.03 -10.21 12.72
N TYR A 99 -3.72 -9.86 13.98
CA TYR A 99 -4.27 -10.56 15.15
C TYR A 99 -5.81 -10.47 15.22
N THR A 100 -6.41 -9.35 14.81
CA THR A 100 -7.87 -9.21 14.74
C THR A 100 -8.46 -10.14 13.69
N MET A 101 -7.88 -10.23 12.49
CA MET A 101 -8.33 -11.19 11.49
C MET A 101 -8.20 -12.63 11.99
N LEU A 102 -7.06 -13.00 12.58
CA LEU A 102 -6.86 -14.34 13.13
C LEU A 102 -7.83 -14.65 14.29
N LEU A 103 -8.12 -13.67 15.14
CA LEU A 103 -9.07 -13.83 16.25
C LEU A 103 -10.49 -14.08 15.73
N LEU A 104 -10.93 -13.32 14.73
CA LEU A 104 -12.26 -13.49 14.16
C LEU A 104 -12.39 -14.84 13.41
N ALA A 105 -11.32 -15.28 12.74
CA ALA A 105 -11.24 -16.62 12.16
C ALA A 105 -11.32 -17.71 13.23
N TYR A 106 -10.58 -17.55 14.33
CA TYR A 106 -10.58 -18.49 15.46
C TYR A 106 -11.96 -18.63 16.13
N LEU A 107 -12.78 -17.57 16.08
CA LEU A 107 -14.13 -17.55 16.63
C LEU A 107 -15.21 -18.00 15.62
N ASP A 108 -14.81 -18.48 14.43
CA ASP A 108 -15.71 -18.85 13.32
C ASP A 108 -16.68 -17.72 12.90
N LEU A 109 -16.28 -16.46 13.14
CA LEU A 109 -17.10 -15.27 12.82
C LEU A 109 -17.03 -14.90 11.34
N PHE A 110 -16.11 -15.50 10.58
CA PHE A 110 -16.10 -15.51 9.12
C PHE A 110 -15.46 -16.81 8.59
N ASP A 111 -15.83 -17.21 7.37
CA ASP A 111 -15.32 -18.42 6.70
C ASP A 111 -13.85 -18.21 6.27
N PHE A 112 -13.03 -19.27 6.29
CA PHE A 112 -11.67 -19.28 5.71
C PHE A 112 -11.64 -18.81 4.25
N ASN A 113 -12.74 -18.98 3.51
CA ASN A 113 -12.89 -18.43 2.17
C ASN A 113 -12.88 -16.89 2.10
N ILE A 114 -12.95 -16.18 3.24
CA ILE A 114 -12.89 -14.71 3.29
C ILE A 114 -11.62 -14.17 2.61
N PHE A 115 -10.51 -14.92 2.65
CA PHE A 115 -9.23 -14.50 2.08
C PHE A 115 -9.17 -14.57 0.55
N ARG A 116 -10.02 -15.39 -0.10
CA ARG A 116 -10.02 -15.53 -1.56
C ARG A 116 -10.40 -14.22 -2.27
N PRO A 117 -11.46 -13.51 -1.86
CA PRO A 117 -11.73 -12.16 -2.35
C PRO A 117 -10.55 -11.17 -2.16
N PHE A 118 -9.79 -11.24 -1.07
CA PHE A 118 -8.58 -10.42 -0.90
C PHE A 118 -7.51 -10.76 -1.94
N GLU A 119 -7.31 -12.05 -2.23
CA GLU A 119 -6.35 -12.51 -3.24
C GLU A 119 -6.73 -12.01 -4.64
N GLU A 120 -8.02 -12.08 -5.00
CA GLU A 120 -8.53 -11.59 -6.29
C GLU A 120 -8.32 -10.07 -6.43
N VAL A 121 -8.67 -9.30 -5.41
CA VAL A 121 -8.45 -7.84 -5.39
C VAL A 121 -6.96 -7.52 -5.46
N ALA A 122 -6.11 -8.26 -4.72
CA ALA A 122 -4.65 -8.09 -4.79
C ALA A 122 -4.11 -8.41 -6.19
N GLY A 123 -4.65 -9.41 -6.87
CA GLY A 123 -4.36 -9.73 -8.27
C GLY A 123 -4.70 -8.57 -9.21
N LYS A 124 -5.90 -7.99 -9.08
CA LYS A 124 -6.33 -6.82 -9.87
C LYS A 124 -5.41 -5.62 -9.62
N ILE A 125 -5.04 -5.34 -8.36
CA ILE A 125 -4.09 -4.27 -8.01
C ILE A 125 -2.71 -4.49 -8.66
N ARG A 126 -2.20 -5.72 -8.67
CA ARG A 126 -0.94 -6.07 -9.38
C ARG A 126 -1.05 -5.83 -10.89
N GLY A 127 -2.18 -6.21 -11.48
CA GLY A 127 -2.46 -5.94 -12.90
C GLY A 127 -2.44 -4.44 -13.22
N TYR A 128 -3.11 -3.62 -12.40
CA TYR A 128 -3.09 -2.16 -12.55
C TYR A 128 -1.69 -1.56 -12.46
N ARG A 129 -0.88 -2.00 -11.48
CA ARG A 129 0.53 -1.56 -11.38
C ARG A 129 1.32 -1.91 -12.64
N SER A 130 1.12 -3.11 -13.17
CA SER A 130 1.79 -3.55 -14.40
C SER A 130 1.41 -2.70 -15.61
N ILE A 131 0.12 -2.40 -15.78
CA ILE A 131 -0.37 -1.48 -16.83
C ILE A 131 0.28 -0.11 -16.68
N ARG A 132 0.27 0.44 -15.46
CA ARG A 132 0.87 1.73 -15.16
C ARG A 132 2.35 1.79 -15.50
N ASP A 133 3.11 0.77 -15.14
CA ASP A 133 4.56 0.74 -15.37
C ASP A 133 4.88 0.69 -16.88
N VAL A 134 4.05 0.00 -17.67
CA VAL A 134 4.12 0.03 -19.15
C VAL A 134 3.80 1.42 -19.69
N LEU A 135 2.74 2.06 -19.19
CA LEU A 135 2.33 3.40 -19.64
C LEU A 135 3.34 4.48 -19.24
N ALA A 136 4.00 4.36 -18.09
CA ALA A 136 5.04 5.28 -17.64
C ALA A 136 6.28 5.31 -18.56
N GLY A 137 6.49 4.27 -19.36
CA GLY A 137 7.54 4.21 -20.38
C GLY A 137 7.17 4.84 -21.73
N ARG A 138 5.92 5.31 -21.91
CA ARG A 138 5.46 5.93 -23.17
C ARG A 138 5.64 7.44 -23.13
N VAL A 139 6.08 7.99 -24.27
CA VAL A 139 6.28 9.46 -24.44
C VAL A 139 4.94 10.18 -24.59
N GLU A 140 3.98 9.55 -25.26
CA GLU A 140 2.61 10.03 -25.42
C GLU A 140 1.62 8.91 -25.08
N LEU A 141 0.55 9.27 -24.38
CA LEU A 141 -0.54 8.36 -24.03
C LEU A 141 -1.73 8.65 -24.93
N SER A 142 -2.26 7.61 -25.58
CA SER A 142 -3.47 7.75 -26.39
C SER A 142 -4.70 7.94 -25.50
N ALA A 143 -5.80 8.44 -26.08
CA ALA A 143 -7.08 8.52 -25.37
C ALA A 143 -7.57 7.12 -24.93
N GLU A 144 -7.28 6.09 -25.71
CA GLU A 144 -7.60 4.69 -25.41
C GLU A 144 -6.78 4.16 -24.22
N ASP A 145 -5.49 4.51 -24.13
CA ASP A 145 -4.63 4.16 -23.01
C ASP A 145 -5.15 4.76 -21.69
N LEU A 146 -5.55 6.03 -21.74
CA LEU A 146 -6.10 6.75 -20.59
C LEU A 146 -7.45 6.17 -20.14
N GLU A 147 -8.32 5.79 -21.08
CA GLU A 147 -9.61 5.20 -20.72
C GLU A 147 -9.47 3.77 -20.20
N SER A 148 -8.54 2.99 -20.76
CA SER A 148 -8.19 1.66 -20.26
C SER A 148 -7.68 1.74 -18.82
N TYR A 149 -6.81 2.71 -18.53
CA TYR A 149 -6.29 2.95 -17.20
C TYR A 149 -7.40 3.32 -16.19
N ARG A 150 -8.28 4.26 -16.56
CA ARG A 150 -9.41 4.68 -15.72
C ARG A 150 -10.40 3.55 -15.47
N THR A 151 -10.66 2.73 -16.48
CA THR A 151 -11.55 1.57 -16.34
C THR A 151 -10.98 0.56 -15.36
N ALA A 152 -9.69 0.22 -15.50
CA ALA A 152 -9.01 -0.67 -14.57
C ALA A 152 -9.04 -0.13 -13.12
N GLU A 153 -8.83 1.19 -12.95
CA GLU A 153 -8.93 1.85 -11.66
C GLU A 153 -10.33 1.71 -11.05
N ARG A 154 -11.39 2.04 -11.80
CA ARG A 154 -12.78 1.92 -11.35
C ARG A 154 -13.10 0.48 -10.94
N THR A 155 -12.72 -0.51 -11.76
CA THR A 155 -12.95 -1.93 -11.46
C THR A 155 -12.30 -2.35 -10.14
N ILE A 156 -11.10 -1.86 -9.83
CA ILE A 156 -10.45 -2.17 -8.55
C ILE A 156 -11.17 -1.51 -7.39
N LEU A 157 -11.55 -0.24 -7.53
CA LEU A 157 -12.25 0.48 -6.47
C LEU A 157 -13.60 -0.18 -6.15
N SER A 158 -14.37 -0.56 -7.17
CA SER A 158 -15.61 -1.32 -6.96
C SER A 158 -15.37 -2.67 -6.28
N ALA A 159 -14.34 -3.42 -6.70
CA ALA A 159 -14.00 -4.70 -6.06
C ALA A 159 -13.55 -4.53 -4.60
N VAL A 160 -12.87 -3.44 -4.26
CA VAL A 160 -12.49 -3.10 -2.87
C VAL A 160 -13.74 -2.77 -2.04
N GLU A 161 -14.67 -1.97 -2.56
CA GLU A 161 -15.93 -1.67 -1.88
C GLU A 161 -16.77 -2.94 -1.65
N GLU A 162 -16.93 -3.76 -2.69
CA GLU A 162 -17.60 -5.06 -2.63
C GLU A 162 -16.92 -6.03 -1.68
N LEU A 163 -15.60 -5.99 -1.50
CA LEU A 163 -14.90 -6.83 -0.53
C LEU A 163 -15.20 -6.44 0.93
N THR A 164 -15.34 -5.13 1.17
CA THR A 164 -15.56 -4.61 2.53
C THR A 164 -17.01 -4.71 2.99
N SER A 165 -17.97 -4.89 2.08
CA SER A 165 -19.40 -5.01 2.38
C SER A 165 -19.81 -6.38 3.00
N PRO A 166 -19.27 -7.54 2.58
CA PRO A 166 -19.54 -8.86 3.15
C PRO A 166 -18.93 -9.12 4.53
N LEU A 167 -18.01 -8.26 5.01
CA LEU A 167 -17.46 -8.38 6.37
C LEU A 167 -18.49 -8.05 7.47
N VAL A 168 -19.77 -7.89 7.12
CA VAL A 168 -20.87 -7.90 8.08
C VAL A 168 -20.85 -9.24 8.81
N LEU A 169 -20.44 -9.20 10.08
CA LEU A 169 -20.47 -10.33 11.00
C LEU A 169 -21.88 -10.94 11.00
N LYS A 170 -22.07 -12.08 10.33
CA LYS A 170 -23.36 -12.77 10.29
C LYS A 170 -23.45 -13.73 11.47
N SER A 171 -24.45 -13.52 12.32
CA SER A 171 -24.80 -14.49 13.35
C SER A 171 -25.26 -15.81 12.71
N GLU A 172 -25.10 -16.92 13.42
CA GLU A 172 -25.61 -18.24 13.00
C GLU A 172 -27.12 -18.23 12.69
N ALA A 173 -27.89 -17.36 13.36
CA ALA A 173 -29.31 -17.16 13.07
C ALA A 173 -29.55 -16.48 11.70
N SER A 174 -28.64 -15.61 11.27
CA SER A 174 -28.71 -14.90 9.98
C SER A 174 -28.24 -15.76 8.81
N LYS A 175 -27.40 -16.79 9.04
CA LYS A 175 -26.97 -17.74 8.00
C LYS A 175 -28.11 -18.69 7.62
N LYS A 176 -28.89 -19.18 8.59
CA LYS A 176 -30.02 -20.10 8.38
C LYS A 176 -31.25 -19.51 7.67
N GLN A 177 -31.32 -18.20 7.47
CA GLN A 177 -32.41 -17.55 6.72
C GLN A 177 -32.07 -17.28 5.25
N ALA A 178 -30.83 -17.54 4.83
CA ALA A 178 -30.36 -17.27 3.47
C ALA A 178 -30.24 -18.53 2.58
N ASP A 179 -30.52 -19.71 3.15
CA ASP A 179 -30.64 -21.01 2.46
C ASP A 179 -32.12 -21.44 2.44
#